data_AF-A0A3C0Z395-F1
#
_entry.id   AF-A0A3C0Z395-F1
#
_cell.length_a   1.000
_cell.length_b   1.000
_cell.length_c   1.000
_cell.angle_alpha   90.00
_cell.angle_beta   90.00
_cell.angle_gamma   90.00
#
_symmetry.space_group_name_H-M   'P 1'
#
loop_
_entity.id
_entity.type
_entity.pdbx_description
1 polymer ?
#
loop_
_entity_poly.entity_id
_entity_poly.type
_entity_poly.pdbx_seq_one_letter_code
_entity_poly.pdbx_strand_id
1 'polypeptide(L)'
;MERILGIFKRRNSEPDCEEVQNLSSDFLDDDLDVRTRQQVDAHTAWCAPCSAFMNTLRATVGLLRSTPKQRAPSGFERRVRDQIEKERSA
;
A
#
# COMPACT_ATOMS: atom_id res chain seq x y z
N MET A 1 -0.89 -34.95 -9.91
CA MET A 1 0.05 -34.92 -8.76
C MET A 1 -0.23 -33.69 -7.92
N GLU A 2 -1.50 -33.42 -7.59
CA GLU A 2 -2.12 -33.85 -6.34
C GLU A 2 -1.32 -33.40 -5.09
N ARG A 3 -1.72 -32.22 -4.60
CA ARG A 3 -2.02 -31.92 -3.20
C ARG A 3 -1.17 -32.68 -2.16
N ILE A 4 -0.08 -32.05 -1.73
CA ILE A 4 0.35 -32.12 -0.32
C ILE A 4 -0.09 -30.81 0.34
N LEU A 5 -1.41 -30.60 0.39
CA LEU A 5 -2.03 -29.52 1.15
C LEU A 5 -2.35 -30.09 2.55
N GLY A 6 -1.75 -29.52 3.61
CA GLY A 6 -2.37 -29.57 4.95
C GLY A 6 -1.63 -30.23 6.11
N ILE A 7 -0.36 -29.90 6.39
CA ILE A 7 0.29 -30.30 7.68
C ILE A 7 0.93 -29.13 8.46
N PHE A 8 0.92 -27.89 7.95
CA PHE A 8 1.45 -26.73 8.70
C PHE A 8 0.50 -25.54 8.66
N LYS A 9 -0.68 -25.70 9.26
CA LYS A 9 -1.43 -24.58 9.83
C LYS A 9 -0.64 -24.07 11.06
N ARG A 10 0.55 -23.49 10.82
CA ARG A 10 1.45 -22.99 11.87
C ARG A 10 0.87 -21.67 12.39
N ARG A 11 0.60 -21.62 13.70
CA ARG A 11 0.22 -20.48 14.55
C ARG A 11 0.23 -19.10 13.84
N ASN A 12 -0.98 -18.58 13.56
CA ASN A 12 -1.27 -17.20 13.13
C ASN A 12 -0.36 -16.17 13.82
N SER A 13 0.53 -15.50 13.09
CA SER A 13 1.16 -14.23 13.48
C SER A 13 1.96 -13.52 12.38
N GLU A 14 2.24 -14.12 11.23
CA GLU A 14 3.03 -13.47 10.16
C GLU A 14 2.36 -13.72 8.79
N PRO A 15 2.19 -12.69 7.94
CA PRO A 15 1.54 -12.80 6.64
C PRO A 15 2.39 -13.61 5.66
N ASP A 16 1.73 -14.32 4.75
CA ASP A 16 2.40 -14.98 3.64
C ASP A 16 2.74 -14.01 2.49
N CYS A 17 3.38 -14.51 1.43
CA CYS A 17 3.81 -13.67 0.32
C CYS A 17 2.66 -13.00 -0.44
N GLU A 18 1.49 -13.65 -0.50
CA GLU A 18 0.31 -13.10 -1.17
C GLU A 18 -0.30 -11.99 -0.31
N GLU A 19 -0.44 -12.24 1.00
CA GLU A 19 -0.89 -11.26 1.97
C GLU A 19 0.03 -10.03 2.01
N VAL A 20 1.35 -10.20 2.03
CA VAL A 20 2.32 -9.09 1.97
C VAL A 20 2.19 -8.27 0.68
N GLN A 21 2.01 -8.93 -0.46
CA GLN A 21 1.81 -8.23 -1.74
C GLN A 21 0.50 -7.44 -1.74
N ASN A 22 -0.57 -7.99 -1.18
CA ASN A 22 -1.85 -7.30 -1.04
C ASN A 22 -1.78 -6.09 -0.10
N LEU A 23 -0.95 -6.17 0.95
CA LEU A 23 -0.72 -5.07 1.91
C LEU A 23 0.27 -4.00 1.41
N SER A 24 0.84 -4.18 0.23
CA SER A 24 1.98 -3.36 -0.22
C SER A 24 1.67 -1.88 -0.44
N SER A 25 0.49 -1.55 -0.95
CA SER A 25 0.05 -0.16 -1.13
C SER A 25 -0.08 0.54 0.23
N ASP A 26 -0.87 -0.03 1.14
CA ASP A 26 -1.08 0.50 2.50
C ASP A 26 0.25 0.61 3.26
N PHE A 27 1.14 -0.36 3.10
CA PHE A 27 2.47 -0.32 3.69
C PHE A 27 3.31 0.85 3.15
N LEU A 28 3.24 1.16 1.85
CA LEU A 28 3.98 2.26 1.25
C LEU A 28 3.40 3.63 1.58
N ASP A 29 2.08 3.71 1.78
CA ASP A 29 1.38 4.96 2.10
C ASP A 29 1.27 5.24 3.61
N ASP A 30 1.78 4.33 4.46
CA ASP A 30 1.75 4.43 5.93
C ASP A 30 0.37 4.33 6.58
N ASP A 31 -0.51 3.56 5.91
CA ASP A 31 -1.90 3.34 6.29
C ASP A 31 -2.13 2.01 7.04
N LEU A 32 -1.06 1.26 7.35
CA LEU A 32 -1.13 0.05 8.17
C LEU A 32 -1.05 0.37 9.66
N ASP A 33 -1.77 -0.41 10.47
CA ASP A 33 -1.54 -0.39 11.92
C ASP A 33 -0.12 -0.90 12.27
N VAL A 34 0.37 -0.49 13.44
CA VAL A 34 1.75 -0.75 13.88
C VAL A 34 2.10 -2.25 13.85
N ARG A 35 1.16 -3.13 14.24
CA ARG A 35 1.40 -4.57 14.30
C ARG A 35 1.51 -5.13 12.89
N THR A 36 0.58 -4.79 12.01
CA THR A 36 0.57 -5.27 10.62
C THR A 36 1.80 -4.78 9.86
N ARG A 37 2.22 -3.51 10.07
CA ARG A 37 3.48 -2.99 9.53
C ARG A 37 4.68 -3.82 9.95
N GLN A 38 4.83 -4.10 11.26
CA GLN A 38 5.93 -4.90 11.78
C GLN A 38 5.98 -6.32 11.19
N GLN A 39 4.81 -6.90 10.93
CA GLN A 39 4.71 -8.22 10.31
C GLN A 39 5.17 -8.22 8.85
N VAL A 40 4.83 -7.18 8.07
CA VAL A 40 5.31 -7.00 6.69
C VAL A 40 6.83 -6.73 6.68
N ASP A 41 7.33 -5.90 7.60
CA ASP A 41 8.77 -5.66 7.77
C ASP A 41 9.53 -6.95 8.07
N ALA A 42 9.01 -7.76 9.01
CA ALA A 42 9.59 -9.05 9.35
C ALA A 42 9.65 -9.98 8.13
N HIS A 43 8.55 -10.11 7.37
CA HIS A 43 8.52 -10.94 6.18
C HIS A 43 9.52 -10.50 5.12
N THR A 44 9.55 -9.20 4.80
CA THR A 44 10.43 -8.65 3.75
C THR A 44 11.91 -8.67 4.12
N ALA A 45 12.25 -8.78 5.40
CA ALA A 45 13.64 -8.90 5.86
C ALA A 45 14.28 -10.24 5.47
N TRP A 46 13.51 -11.32 5.33
CA TRP A 46 14.04 -12.66 4.97
C TRP A 46 13.57 -13.16 3.60
N CYS A 47 12.43 -12.67 3.09
CA CYS A 47 11.88 -13.09 1.81
C CYS A 47 12.38 -12.19 0.67
N ALA A 48 13.45 -12.62 -0.02
CA ALA A 48 14.04 -11.87 -1.13
C ALA A 48 13.04 -11.51 -2.27
N PRO A 49 12.12 -12.40 -2.69
CA PRO A 49 11.08 -12.03 -3.66
C PRO A 49 10.18 -10.88 -3.21
N CYS A 50 9.69 -10.92 -1.97
CA CYS A 50 8.83 -9.86 -1.42
C CYS A 50 9.60 -8.54 -1.25
N SER A 51 10.87 -8.60 -0.82
CA SER A 51 11.75 -7.42 -0.77
C SER A 51 11.92 -6.78 -2.16
N ALA A 52 12.20 -7.58 -3.18
CA ALA A 52 12.34 -7.11 -4.56
C ALA A 52 11.04 -6.50 -5.11
N PHE A 53 9.90 -7.12 -4.81
CA PHE A 53 8.58 -6.61 -5.15
C PHE A 53 8.33 -5.23 -4.52
N MET A 54 8.52 -5.09 -3.20
CA MET A 54 8.32 -3.82 -2.48
C MET A 54 9.22 -2.71 -3.00
N ASN A 55 10.48 -3.03 -3.31
CA ASN A 55 11.42 -2.06 -3.89
C ASN A 55 11.01 -1.63 -5.31
N THR A 56 10.55 -2.56 -6.13
CA THR A 56 10.07 -2.27 -7.49
C THR A 56 8.82 -1.40 -7.46
N LEU A 57 7.87 -1.71 -6.58
CA LEU A 57 6.66 -0.90 -6.40
C LEU A 57 7.01 0.51 -5.94
N ARG A 58 7.89 0.65 -4.93
CA ARG A 58 8.37 1.95 -4.46
C ARG A 58 9.04 2.76 -5.56
N ALA A 59 9.89 2.13 -6.38
CA ALA A 59 10.53 2.78 -7.51
C ALA A 59 9.50 3.24 -8.57
N THR A 60 8.49 2.42 -8.85
CA THR A 60 7.41 2.73 -9.79
C THR A 60 6.59 3.92 -9.32
N VAL A 61 6.19 3.94 -8.04
CA VAL A 61 5.51 5.08 -7.41
C VAL A 61 6.37 6.34 -7.48
N GLY A 62 7.67 6.22 -7.18
CA GLY A 62 8.62 7.32 -7.29
C GLY A 62 8.71 7.90 -8.70
N LEU A 63 8.77 7.03 -9.72
CA LEU A 63 8.78 7.43 -11.13
C LEU A 63 7.50 8.19 -11.51
N LEU A 64 6.33 7.68 -11.12
CA LEU A 64 5.05 8.37 -11.39
C LEU A 64 4.98 9.73 -10.68
N ARG A 65 5.44 9.81 -9.43
CA ARG A 65 5.50 11.07 -8.65
C ARG A 65 6.51 12.08 -9.22
N SER A 66 7.50 11.63 -10.00
CA SER A 66 8.49 12.51 -10.65
C SER A 66 7.95 13.24 -11.88
N THR A 67 6.77 12.85 -12.37
CA THR A 67 6.12 13.52 -13.50
C THR A 67 5.77 14.97 -13.17
N PRO A 68 5.79 15.90 -14.14
CA PRO A 68 5.46 17.31 -13.88
C PRO A 68 4.07 17.47 -13.28
N LYS A 69 4.01 18.04 -12.08
CA LYS A 69 2.73 18.39 -11.44
C LYS A 69 2.02 19.45 -12.28
N GLN A 70 0.81 19.13 -12.70
CA GLN A 70 -0.05 20.09 -13.38
C GLN A 70 -0.54 21.14 -12.39
N ARG A 71 -0.47 22.42 -12.77
CA ARG A 71 -1.11 23.46 -11.97
C ARG A 71 -2.62 23.39 -12.17
N ALA A 72 -3.35 23.48 -11.07
CA ALA A 72 -4.79 23.63 -11.15
C ALA A 72 -5.17 24.93 -11.89
N PRO A 73 -6.25 24.93 -12.69
CA PRO A 73 -6.74 26.15 -13.32
C PRO A 73 -7.07 27.23 -12.29
N SER A 74 -6.97 28.49 -12.69
CA SER A 74 -7.31 29.63 -11.82
C SER A 74 -8.71 29.46 -11.21
N GLY A 75 -8.81 29.65 -9.89
CA GLY A 75 -10.07 29.56 -9.16
C GLY A 75 -10.59 28.13 -8.93
N PHE A 76 -9.87 27.08 -9.33
CA PHE A 76 -10.25 25.69 -9.05
C PHE A 76 -10.38 25.43 -7.55
N GLU A 77 -9.41 25.86 -6.75
CA GLU A 77 -9.41 25.69 -5.29
C GLU A 77 -10.65 26.29 -4.62
N ARG A 78 -11.07 27.49 -5.05
CA ARG A 78 -12.30 28.13 -4.57
C ARG A 78 -13.53 27.31 -4.92
N ARG A 79 -13.67 26.88 -6.19
CA ARG A 79 -14.83 26.04 -6.60
C ARG A 79 -14.91 24.75 -5.80
N VAL A 80 -13.78 24.11 -5.51
CA VAL A 80 -13.73 22.90 -4.67
C VAL A 80 -14.20 23.20 -3.26
N ARG A 81 -13.72 24.29 -2.64
CA ARG A 81 -14.17 24.70 -1.29
C ARG A 81 -15.65 25.04 -1.24
N ASP A 82 -16.14 25.83 -2.19
CA ASP A 82 -17.56 26.20 -2.27
C ASP A 82 -18.45 24.96 -2.38
N GLN A 83 -18.01 23.92 -3.12
CA GLN A 83 -18.77 22.68 -3.22
C GLN A 83 -18.76 21.89 -1.91
N ILE A 84 -17.61 21.78 -1.23
CA ILE A 84 -17.50 21.09 0.06
C ILE A 84 -18.42 21.76 1.10
N GLU A 85 -18.49 23.09 1.12
CA GLU A 85 -19.37 23.81 2.04
C GLU A 85 -20.86 23.53 1.77
N LYS A 86 -21.27 23.50 0.49
CA LYS A 86 -22.64 23.15 0.10
C LYS A 86 -23.04 21.76 0.60
N GLU A 87 -22.22 20.74 0.34
CA GLU A 87 -22.49 19.35 0.77
C GLU A 87 -22.56 19.21 2.29
N ARG A 88 -21.80 20.01 3.05
CA ARG A 88 -21.85 20.00 4.53
C ARG A 88 -23.08 20.69 5.11
N SER A 89 -23.71 21.57 4.33
CA SER A 89 -24.89 22.35 4.72
C SER A 89 -26.22 21.75 4.25
N ALA A 90 -26.16 20.72 3.41
CA ALA A 90 -27.29 19.93 2.93
C ALA A 90 -27.59 18.78 3.90
#